data_AF-A0A2H8TV66-F1
#
_entry.id   AF-A0A2H8TV66-F1
#
_cell.length_a   1.000
_cell.length_b   1.000
_cell.length_c   1.000
_cell.angle_alpha   90.00
_cell.angle_beta   90.00
_cell.angle_gamma   90.00
#
_symmetry.space_group_name_H-M   'P 1'
#
loop_
_entity.id
_entity.type
_entity.pdbx_description
1 polymer ?
#
loop_
_entity_poly.entity_id
_entity_poly.type
_entity_poly.pdbx_seq_one_letter_code
_entity_poly.pdbx_strand_id
1 'polypeptide(L)'
;MAQYLFVLTILALTYAFGHCSLGDSFPSYRSCVVECSQKRCDKDGVRYKRSCCLIVLEVFKWKCSENCKYDCMWPMVEGLVERDWPVPQFHGKWPFKRLLGLQEPASVAFSLLNLFTNLIMFNRFKEQIRFTLPSCNIWSLYTLVSANCWFWSAVFHGRDTMFTELMDYISAYAMVLFAFYTIGHRILLYSNQIVKNTFMVICSLAFIYHSLYLLTTEYDYKYNMTTNLLVGAVTGTAMLIWAVLNRRRMGHGKYLIFYVLGMTLASLLELADFPPLLWTFDAHSLWHLATAPNAYFMYKFAIEDCKHQRRMLLK
;
A
#
# COMPACT_ATOMS: atom_id res chain seq x y z
N MET A 1 -0.12 -30.40 31.90
CA MET A 1 0.46 -30.84 30.60
C MET A 1 -0.60 -31.08 29.51
N ALA A 2 -1.67 -31.83 29.78
CA ALA A 2 -2.71 -32.13 28.76
C ALA A 2 -3.39 -30.88 28.14
N GLN A 3 -3.61 -29.82 28.94
CA GLN A 3 -4.23 -28.58 28.47
C GLN A 3 -3.31 -27.77 27.53
N TYR A 4 -1.99 -27.79 27.75
CA TYR A 4 -1.01 -27.17 26.86
C TYR A 4 -0.83 -27.99 25.58
N LEU A 5 -0.86 -29.31 25.68
CA LEU A 5 -0.86 -30.21 24.52
C LEU A 5 -2.09 -30.01 23.63
N PHE A 6 -3.27 -29.79 24.23
CA PHE A 6 -4.53 -29.50 23.51
C PHE A 6 -4.48 -28.15 22.79
N VAL A 7 -3.99 -27.10 23.46
CA VAL A 7 -3.80 -25.79 22.82
C VAL A 7 -2.76 -25.84 21.71
N LEU A 8 -1.66 -26.59 21.90
CA LEU A 8 -0.65 -26.80 20.87
C LEU A 8 -1.16 -27.66 19.70
N THR A 9 -2.05 -28.64 19.94
CA THR A 9 -2.69 -29.40 18.85
C THR A 9 -3.72 -28.57 18.10
N ILE A 10 -4.49 -27.71 18.77
CA ILE A 10 -5.39 -26.76 18.10
C ILE A 10 -4.59 -25.75 17.28
N LEU A 11 -3.51 -25.18 17.84
CA LEU A 11 -2.64 -24.25 17.12
C LEU A 11 -1.94 -24.93 15.93
N ALA A 12 -1.48 -26.17 16.10
CA ALA A 12 -0.90 -26.97 15.03
C ALA A 12 -1.94 -27.37 13.98
N LEU A 13 -3.20 -27.64 14.36
CA LEU A 13 -4.29 -27.91 13.41
C LEU A 13 -4.66 -26.64 12.64
N THR A 14 -4.74 -25.48 13.30
CA THR A 14 -4.96 -24.19 12.60
C THR A 14 -3.80 -23.79 11.70
N TYR A 15 -2.58 -24.26 11.98
CA TYR A 15 -1.41 -24.07 11.13
C TYR A 15 -1.34 -25.11 9.99
N ALA A 16 -1.82 -26.34 10.24
CA ALA A 16 -1.83 -27.44 9.26
C ALA A 16 -2.98 -27.35 8.24
N PHE A 17 -4.09 -26.69 8.58
CA PHE A 17 -5.04 -26.19 7.59
C PHE A 17 -4.45 -24.93 6.94
N GLY A 18 -3.47 -25.12 6.05
CA GLY A 18 -2.90 -24.06 5.25
C GLY A 18 -4.00 -23.18 4.66
N HIS A 19 -3.85 -21.87 4.82
CA HIS A 19 -4.72 -20.76 4.42
C HIS A 19 -5.40 -20.95 3.05
N CYS A 20 -6.46 -21.75 3.01
CA CYS A 20 -7.34 -21.84 1.86
C CYS A 20 -8.59 -21.06 2.23
N SER A 21 -8.94 -20.06 1.44
CA SER A 21 -10.09 -19.22 1.78
C SER A 21 -11.36 -20.06 1.80
N LEU A 22 -12.33 -19.70 2.65
CA LEU A 22 -13.55 -20.48 2.80
C LEU A 22 -14.28 -20.68 1.45
N GLY A 23 -14.25 -19.68 0.56
CA GLY A 23 -14.82 -19.79 -0.79
C GLY A 23 -14.19 -20.90 -1.64
N ASP A 24 -12.90 -21.18 -1.44
CA ASP A 24 -12.16 -22.22 -2.16
C ASP A 24 -12.55 -23.63 -1.68
N SER A 25 -13.26 -23.75 -0.56
CA SER A 25 -13.70 -25.03 0.01
C SER A 25 -14.99 -25.57 -0.63
N PHE A 26 -15.78 -24.72 -1.29
CA PHE A 26 -17.08 -25.13 -1.82
C PHE A 26 -16.94 -26.16 -2.95
N PRO A 27 -17.62 -27.32 -2.87
CA PRO A 27 -17.54 -28.35 -3.90
C PRO A 27 -17.98 -27.86 -5.28
N SER A 28 -19.06 -27.08 -5.35
CA SER A 28 -19.57 -26.48 -6.60
C SER A 28 -18.53 -25.59 -7.27
N TYR A 29 -17.84 -24.75 -6.48
CA TYR A 29 -16.76 -23.88 -6.96
C TYR A 29 -15.59 -24.71 -7.50
N ARG A 30 -15.10 -25.69 -6.73
CA ARG A 30 -13.97 -26.56 -7.13
C ARG A 30 -14.27 -27.31 -8.43
N SER A 31 -15.46 -27.91 -8.52
CA SER A 31 -15.88 -28.62 -9.73
C SER A 31 -15.94 -27.70 -10.95
N CYS A 32 -16.48 -26.48 -10.80
CA CYS A 32 -16.49 -25.50 -11.88
C CYS A 32 -15.07 -25.15 -12.35
N VAL A 33 -14.15 -24.87 -11.42
CA VAL A 33 -12.78 -24.48 -11.78
C VAL A 33 -12.05 -25.60 -12.52
N VAL A 34 -12.19 -26.84 -12.08
CA VAL A 34 -11.61 -28.01 -12.75
C VAL A 34 -12.20 -28.17 -14.15
N GLU A 35 -13.53 -28.14 -14.27
CA GLU A 35 -14.22 -28.28 -15.56
C GLU A 35 -13.86 -27.16 -16.54
N CYS A 36 -13.87 -25.91 -16.08
CA CYS A 36 -13.46 -24.76 -16.88
C CYS A 36 -12.03 -24.91 -17.38
N SER A 37 -11.10 -25.29 -16.49
CA SER A 37 -9.69 -25.45 -16.83
C SER A 37 -9.49 -26.56 -17.87
N GLN A 38 -10.15 -27.70 -17.70
CA GLN A 38 -10.10 -28.82 -18.65
C GLN A 38 -10.72 -28.47 -20.01
N LYS A 39 -11.79 -27.67 -20.05
CA LYS A 39 -12.47 -27.31 -21.29
C LYS A 39 -11.77 -26.18 -22.05
N ARG A 40 -11.30 -25.15 -21.34
CA ARG A 40 -10.85 -23.88 -21.93
C ARG A 40 -9.34 -23.70 -21.97
N CYS A 41 -8.58 -24.28 -21.03
CA CYS A 41 -7.15 -24.01 -20.89
C CYS A 41 -6.28 -25.09 -21.53
N ASP A 42 -5.14 -24.68 -22.11
CA ASP A 42 -4.11 -25.61 -22.56
C ASP A 42 -3.42 -26.29 -21.35
N LYS A 43 -2.57 -27.29 -21.60
CA LYS A 43 -1.88 -28.07 -20.55
C LYS A 43 -1.05 -27.20 -19.60
N ASP A 44 -0.56 -26.05 -20.06
CA ASP A 44 0.21 -25.10 -19.25
C ASP A 44 -0.67 -24.26 -18.30
N GLY A 45 -2.00 -24.26 -18.48
CA GLY A 45 -2.94 -23.43 -17.71
C GLY A 45 -2.80 -21.92 -17.93
N VAL A 46 -1.90 -21.50 -18.82
CA VAL A 46 -1.62 -20.11 -19.17
C VAL A 46 -2.45 -19.72 -20.36
N ARG A 47 -2.41 -20.53 -21.43
CA ARG A 47 -3.08 -20.24 -22.69
C ARG A 47 -4.46 -20.87 -22.79
N TYR A 48 -5.30 -20.31 -23.65
CA TYR A 48 -6.57 -20.92 -24.03
C TYR A 48 -6.36 -21.95 -25.14
N LYS A 49 -7.12 -23.05 -25.13
CA LYS A 49 -7.10 -24.07 -26.20
C LYS A 49 -7.52 -23.53 -27.57
N ARG A 50 -8.33 -22.48 -27.57
CA ARG A 50 -8.76 -21.76 -28.78
C ARG A 50 -8.41 -20.29 -28.59
N SER A 51 -7.95 -19.63 -29.64
CA SER A 51 -7.66 -18.19 -29.62
C SER A 51 -8.89 -17.43 -29.15
N CYS A 52 -8.81 -16.86 -27.94
CA CYS A 52 -9.88 -16.06 -27.37
C CYS A 52 -9.62 -14.60 -27.72
N CYS A 53 -10.57 -13.96 -28.39
CA CYS A 53 -10.46 -12.58 -28.86
C CYS A 53 -10.90 -11.59 -27.77
N LEU A 54 -10.15 -11.51 -26.68
CA LEU A 54 -10.36 -10.48 -25.66
C LEU A 54 -9.03 -9.77 -25.45
N ILE A 55 -8.80 -8.74 -26.29
CA ILE A 55 -7.60 -7.86 -26.27
C ILE A 55 -7.32 -7.36 -24.84
N VAL A 56 -8.37 -7.10 -24.06
CA VAL A 56 -8.29 -6.66 -22.67
C VAL A 56 -7.60 -7.68 -21.75
N LEU A 57 -7.73 -8.98 -22.01
CA LEU A 57 -7.07 -10.04 -21.24
C LEU A 57 -5.59 -10.18 -21.62
N GLU A 58 -5.23 -9.89 -22.87
CA GLU A 58 -3.84 -9.90 -23.35
C GLU A 58 -3.03 -8.74 -22.77
N VAL A 59 -3.62 -7.53 -22.69
CA VAL A 59 -2.96 -6.35 -22.12
C VAL A 59 -2.52 -6.58 -20.68
N PHE A 60 -3.38 -7.19 -19.86
CA PHE A 60 -3.08 -7.49 -18.44
C PHE A 60 -2.51 -8.90 -18.22
N LYS A 61 -2.23 -9.65 -19.29
CA LYS A 61 -1.65 -11.01 -19.26
C LYS A 61 -2.35 -11.94 -18.26
N TRP A 62 -3.68 -11.97 -18.30
CA TRP A 62 -4.46 -12.90 -17.47
C TRP A 62 -4.27 -14.33 -17.96
N LYS A 63 -3.89 -15.25 -17.07
CA LYS A 63 -3.78 -16.68 -17.39
C LYS A 63 -5.17 -17.29 -17.51
N CYS A 64 -5.32 -18.28 -18.38
CA CYS A 64 -6.59 -18.99 -18.53
C CYS A 64 -7.10 -19.58 -17.20
N SER A 65 -6.20 -20.17 -16.41
CA SER A 65 -6.51 -20.70 -15.07
C SER A 65 -7.04 -19.64 -14.09
N GLU A 66 -6.49 -18.42 -14.11
CA GLU A 66 -6.96 -17.31 -13.27
C GLU A 66 -8.34 -16.83 -13.71
N ASN A 67 -8.62 -16.81 -15.01
CA ASN A 67 -9.94 -16.48 -15.53
C ASN A 67 -10.97 -17.56 -15.20
N CYS A 68 -10.60 -18.84 -15.21
CA CYS A 68 -11.50 -19.90 -14.73
C CYS A 68 -11.84 -19.75 -13.24
N LYS A 69 -10.86 -19.39 -12.40
CA LYS A 69 -11.12 -19.09 -10.98
C LYS A 69 -12.10 -17.92 -10.81
N TYR A 70 -11.93 -16.87 -11.59
CA TYR A 70 -12.78 -15.68 -11.58
C TYR A 70 -14.20 -15.96 -12.08
N ASP A 71 -14.32 -16.58 -13.26
CA ASP A 71 -15.62 -16.90 -13.89
C ASP A 71 -16.45 -17.83 -12.99
N CYS A 72 -15.82 -18.80 -12.34
CA CYS A 72 -16.50 -19.73 -11.43
C CYS A 72 -16.83 -19.14 -10.06
N MET A 73 -16.16 -18.07 -9.65
CA MET A 73 -16.42 -17.40 -8.37
C MET A 73 -17.76 -16.68 -8.39
N TRP A 74 -18.09 -15.99 -9.49
CA TRP A 74 -19.29 -15.13 -9.57
C TRP A 74 -20.62 -15.85 -9.39
N PRO A 75 -20.89 -16.99 -10.04
CA PRO A 75 -22.14 -17.74 -9.80
C PRO A 75 -22.29 -18.17 -8.33
N MET A 76 -21.18 -18.47 -7.64
CA MET A 76 -21.21 -18.79 -6.22
C MET A 76 -21.52 -17.56 -5.37
N VAL A 77 -20.88 -16.42 -5.65
CA VAL A 77 -21.13 -15.14 -4.98
C VAL A 77 -22.59 -14.72 -5.16
N GLU A 78 -23.12 -14.78 -6.38
CA GLU A 78 -24.52 -14.46 -6.70
C GLU A 78 -25.48 -15.34 -5.90
N GLY A 79 -25.25 -16.66 -5.87
CA GLY A 79 -26.07 -17.57 -5.09
C GLY A 79 -26.03 -17.33 -3.57
N LEU A 80 -24.90 -16.90 -3.01
CA LEU A 80 -24.80 -16.53 -1.60
C LEU A 80 -25.57 -15.24 -1.30
N VAL A 81 -25.44 -14.24 -2.17
CA VAL A 81 -26.13 -12.95 -2.05
C VAL A 81 -27.64 -13.12 -2.14
N GLU A 82 -28.14 -13.92 -3.07
CA GLU A 82 -29.58 -14.23 -3.21
C GLU A 82 -30.20 -14.88 -1.96
N ARG A 83 -29.37 -15.52 -1.12
CA ARG A 83 -29.79 -16.20 0.10
C ARG A 83 -29.54 -15.37 1.37
N ASP A 84 -29.10 -14.12 1.22
CA ASP A 84 -28.64 -13.26 2.32
C ASP A 84 -27.54 -13.92 3.18
N TRP A 85 -26.66 -14.71 2.54
CA TRP A 85 -25.54 -15.36 3.22
C TRP A 85 -24.25 -14.56 3.11
N PRO A 86 -23.37 -14.60 4.13
CA PRO A 86 -22.09 -13.91 4.07
C PRO A 86 -21.23 -14.51 2.96
N VAL A 87 -20.72 -13.63 2.10
CA VAL A 87 -19.78 -14.01 1.05
C VAL A 87 -18.40 -14.21 1.68
N PRO A 88 -17.69 -15.31 1.41
CA PRO A 88 -16.31 -15.49 1.88
C PRO A 88 -15.28 -14.94 0.90
N GLN A 89 -14.03 -14.87 1.34
CA GLN A 89 -12.88 -14.69 0.46
C GLN A 89 -12.65 -15.93 -0.43
N PHE A 90 -12.00 -15.72 -1.57
CA PHE A 90 -11.54 -16.74 -2.53
C PHE A 90 -10.08 -16.47 -2.86
N HIS A 91 -9.21 -17.48 -2.83
CA HIS A 91 -7.76 -17.37 -3.06
C HIS A 91 -7.09 -16.21 -2.30
N GLY A 92 -7.47 -16.02 -1.03
CA GLY A 92 -6.93 -14.99 -0.13
C GLY A 92 -7.52 -13.58 -0.32
N LYS A 93 -8.50 -13.39 -1.20
CA LYS A 93 -9.04 -12.06 -1.52
C LYS A 93 -10.56 -12.02 -1.53
N TRP A 94 -11.09 -10.83 -1.30
CA TRP A 94 -12.51 -10.56 -1.50
C TRP A 94 -12.88 -10.56 -3.00
N PRO A 95 -14.13 -10.89 -3.37
CA PRO A 95 -14.58 -10.81 -4.76
C PRO A 95 -14.67 -9.37 -5.27
N PHE A 96 -13.98 -9.07 -6.38
CA PHE A 96 -14.04 -7.77 -7.07
C PHE A 96 -14.51 -7.90 -8.50
N LYS A 97 -15.44 -7.05 -8.94
CA LYS A 97 -15.82 -6.98 -10.35
C LYS A 97 -14.71 -6.27 -11.13
N ARG A 98 -14.08 -6.99 -12.05
CA ARG A 98 -13.05 -6.41 -12.93
C ARG A 98 -13.66 -5.37 -13.86
N LEU A 99 -12.93 -4.29 -14.10
CA LEU A 99 -13.29 -3.24 -15.06
C LEU A 99 -12.14 -3.04 -16.04
N LEU A 100 -12.40 -3.22 -17.34
CA LEU A 100 -11.38 -3.09 -18.40
C LEU A 100 -10.10 -3.90 -18.12
N GLY A 101 -10.23 -5.05 -17.47
CA GLY A 101 -9.10 -5.93 -17.14
C GLY A 101 -8.40 -5.62 -15.81
N LEU A 102 -8.69 -4.48 -15.18
CA LEU A 102 -8.19 -4.14 -13.85
C LEU A 102 -8.84 -5.03 -12.79
N GLN A 103 -8.02 -5.53 -11.87
CA GLN A 103 -8.47 -6.38 -10.77
C GLN A 103 -9.28 -5.59 -9.73
N GLU A 104 -8.75 -4.48 -9.25
CA GLU A 104 -9.32 -3.66 -8.16
C GLU A 104 -9.46 -2.19 -8.63
N PRO A 105 -10.50 -1.86 -9.44
CA PRO A 105 -10.56 -0.58 -10.15
C PRO A 105 -10.62 0.66 -9.24
N ALA A 106 -11.25 0.56 -8.07
CA ALA A 106 -11.28 1.66 -7.10
C ALA A 106 -9.88 1.94 -6.52
N SER A 107 -9.18 0.90 -6.07
CA SER A 107 -7.81 1.02 -5.57
C SER A 107 -6.89 1.62 -6.63
N VAL A 108 -6.96 1.17 -7.89
CA VAL A 108 -6.20 1.77 -9.01
C VAL A 108 -6.48 3.27 -9.16
N ALA A 109 -7.77 3.66 -9.19
CA ALA A 109 -8.15 5.06 -9.36
C ALA A 109 -7.66 5.93 -8.20
N PHE A 110 -7.75 5.43 -6.96
CA PHE A 110 -7.35 6.17 -5.78
C PHE A 110 -5.83 6.20 -5.56
N SER A 111 -5.08 5.18 -5.98
CA SER A 111 -3.61 5.23 -6.05
C SER A 111 -3.16 6.29 -7.07
N LEU A 112 -3.80 6.34 -8.25
CA LEU A 112 -3.53 7.39 -9.25
C LEU A 112 -3.90 8.78 -8.72
N LEU A 113 -5.00 8.91 -7.97
CA LEU A 113 -5.35 10.17 -7.31
C LEU A 113 -4.23 10.62 -6.36
N ASN A 114 -3.69 9.73 -5.53
CA ASN A 114 -2.54 10.04 -4.68
C ASN A 114 -1.29 10.45 -5.47
N LEU A 115 -1.01 9.76 -6.57
CA LEU A 115 0.10 10.11 -7.47
C LEU A 115 -0.07 11.55 -7.99
N PHE A 116 -1.25 11.87 -8.53
CA PHE A 116 -1.52 13.19 -9.08
C PHE A 116 -1.53 14.28 -8.01
N THR A 117 -2.08 14.05 -6.83
CA THR A 117 -2.05 15.05 -5.75
C THR A 117 -0.61 15.35 -5.31
N ASN A 118 0.26 14.34 -5.22
CA ASN A 118 1.69 14.53 -4.96
C ASN A 118 2.37 15.36 -6.05
N LEU A 119 2.15 15.05 -7.33
CA LEU A 119 2.75 15.79 -8.44
C LEU A 119 2.26 17.24 -8.53
N ILE A 120 0.97 17.48 -8.33
CA ILE A 120 0.38 18.83 -8.30
C ILE A 120 0.98 19.64 -7.15
N MET A 121 1.07 19.05 -5.96
CA MET A 121 1.65 19.74 -4.81
C MET A 121 3.16 19.97 -4.95
N PHE A 122 3.89 19.07 -5.62
CA PHE A 122 5.28 19.28 -5.94
C PHE A 122 5.49 20.41 -6.97
N ASN A 123 4.63 20.53 -7.97
CA ASN A 123 4.67 21.68 -8.88
C ASN A 123 4.47 23.01 -8.12
N ARG A 124 3.49 23.06 -7.19
CA ARG A 124 3.31 24.21 -6.30
C ARG A 124 4.53 24.47 -5.39
N PHE A 125 5.21 23.42 -4.95
CA PHE A 125 6.46 23.54 -4.19
C PHE A 125 7.54 24.22 -5.05
N LYS A 126 7.79 23.74 -6.27
CA LYS A 126 8.78 24.32 -7.19
C LYS A 126 8.48 25.78 -7.56
N GLU A 127 7.21 26.13 -7.74
CA GLU A 127 6.80 27.51 -8.05
C GLU A 127 7.14 28.50 -6.92
N GLN A 128 6.98 28.06 -5.65
CA GLN A 128 7.18 28.89 -4.47
C GLN A 128 8.62 28.86 -3.94
N ILE A 129 9.36 27.79 -4.20
CA ILE A 129 10.73 27.60 -3.73
C ILE A 129 11.70 27.82 -4.89
N ARG A 130 12.00 29.09 -5.16
CA ARG A 130 12.96 29.54 -6.21
C ARG A 130 14.41 29.63 -5.69
N PHE A 131 14.77 28.78 -4.73
CA PHE A 131 16.07 28.77 -4.08
C PHE A 131 16.44 27.35 -3.65
N THR A 132 17.72 27.10 -3.46
CA THR A 132 18.22 25.76 -3.13
C THR A 132 18.73 25.72 -1.69
N LEU A 133 18.15 24.81 -0.89
CA LEU A 133 18.67 24.40 0.41
C LEU A 133 18.73 22.87 0.46
N PRO A 134 19.58 22.26 1.31
CA PRO A 134 19.57 20.80 1.51
C PRO A 134 18.18 20.23 1.79
N SER A 135 17.39 20.92 2.62
CA SER A 135 16.00 20.54 2.91
C SER A 135 15.09 20.54 1.66
N CYS A 136 15.33 21.44 0.69
CA CYS A 136 14.55 21.47 -0.56
C CYS A 136 14.81 20.23 -1.42
N ASN A 137 16.07 19.78 -1.48
CA ASN A 137 16.45 18.57 -2.21
C ASN A 137 15.82 17.32 -1.58
N ILE A 138 15.74 17.27 -0.25
CA ILE A 138 15.07 16.17 0.47
C ILE A 138 13.58 16.13 0.12
N TRP A 139 12.90 17.28 0.05
CA TRP A 139 11.49 17.32 -0.37
C TRP A 139 11.27 16.92 -1.83
N SER A 140 12.20 17.27 -2.72
CA SER A 140 12.18 16.77 -4.11
C SER A 140 12.35 15.26 -4.16
N LEU A 141 13.26 14.69 -3.36
CA LEU A 141 13.46 13.24 -3.30
C LEU A 141 12.26 12.53 -2.67
N TYR A 142 11.65 13.08 -1.61
CA TYR A 142 10.40 12.57 -1.04
C TYR A 142 9.29 12.48 -2.09
N THR A 143 9.19 13.46 -2.98
CA THR A 143 8.22 13.45 -4.08
C THR A 143 8.47 12.28 -5.03
N LEU A 144 9.72 12.05 -5.43
CA LEU A 144 10.07 10.96 -6.33
C LEU A 144 9.75 9.60 -5.71
N VAL A 145 10.08 9.41 -4.43
CA VAL A 145 9.77 8.18 -3.68
C VAL A 145 8.26 7.98 -3.56
N SER A 146 7.52 9.04 -3.22
CA SER A 146 6.05 8.97 -3.10
C SER A 146 5.39 8.68 -4.44
N ALA A 147 5.84 9.32 -5.52
CA ALA A 147 5.34 9.05 -6.87
C ALA A 147 5.60 7.61 -7.32
N ASN A 148 6.79 7.08 -7.01
CA ASN A 148 7.12 5.68 -7.28
C ASN A 148 6.21 4.72 -6.48
N CYS A 149 5.95 5.00 -5.21
CA CYS A 149 5.01 4.22 -4.38
C CYS A 149 3.61 4.18 -5.00
N TRP A 150 3.01 5.34 -5.28
CA TRP A 150 1.64 5.38 -5.80
C TRP A 150 1.52 4.82 -7.22
N PHE A 151 2.58 4.90 -8.01
CA PHE A 151 2.65 4.22 -9.31
C PHE A 151 2.63 2.70 -9.13
N TRP A 152 3.49 2.12 -8.28
CA TRP A 152 3.52 0.67 -8.07
C TRP A 152 2.26 0.14 -7.41
N SER A 153 1.66 0.91 -6.51
CA SER A 153 0.33 0.60 -5.96
C SER A 153 -0.74 0.52 -7.05
N ALA A 154 -0.81 1.49 -7.96
CA ALA A 154 -1.75 1.45 -9.07
C ALA A 154 -1.50 0.24 -10.01
N VAL A 155 -0.24 -0.11 -10.24
CA VAL A 155 0.13 -1.28 -11.06
C VAL A 155 -0.28 -2.58 -10.38
N PHE A 156 -0.01 -2.73 -9.08
CA PHE A 156 -0.36 -3.91 -8.29
C PHE A 156 -1.88 -4.15 -8.22
N HIS A 157 -2.66 -3.13 -7.85
CA HIS A 157 -4.13 -3.24 -7.82
C HIS A 157 -4.73 -3.41 -9.22
N GLY A 158 -4.03 -2.96 -10.26
CA GLY A 158 -4.44 -3.20 -11.65
C GLY A 158 -4.24 -4.67 -12.04
N ARG A 159 -3.07 -5.21 -11.72
CA ARG A 159 -2.72 -6.61 -12.00
C ARG A 159 -1.80 -7.17 -10.93
N ASP A 160 -2.38 -8.04 -10.13
CA ASP A 160 -1.65 -8.75 -9.08
C ASP A 160 -0.80 -9.87 -9.66
N THR A 161 0.50 -9.79 -9.39
CA THR A 161 1.55 -10.78 -9.67
C THR A 161 2.61 -10.68 -8.59
N MET A 162 3.41 -11.73 -8.39
CA MET A 162 4.51 -11.71 -7.41
C MET A 162 5.44 -10.50 -7.57
N PHE A 163 5.72 -10.09 -8.81
CA PHE A 163 6.59 -8.95 -9.08
C PHE A 163 5.93 -7.62 -8.72
N THR A 164 4.68 -7.42 -9.11
CA THR A 164 3.96 -6.16 -8.83
C THR A 164 3.67 -6.01 -7.34
N GLU A 165 3.37 -7.10 -6.64
CA GLU A 165 3.20 -7.13 -5.18
C GLU A 165 4.49 -6.75 -4.45
N LEU A 166 5.61 -7.38 -4.81
CA LEU A 166 6.94 -7.04 -4.28
C LEU A 166 7.27 -5.56 -4.47
N MET A 167 7.04 -5.03 -5.68
CA MET A 167 7.36 -3.65 -5.98
C MET A 167 6.46 -2.67 -5.22
N ASP A 168 5.19 -3.01 -5.01
CA ASP A 168 4.29 -2.22 -4.17
C ASP A 168 4.79 -2.18 -2.71
N TYR A 169 5.08 -3.35 -2.11
CA TYR A 169 5.54 -3.43 -0.71
C TYR A 169 6.87 -2.70 -0.46
N ILE A 170 7.86 -2.90 -1.33
CA ILE A 170 9.15 -2.19 -1.21
C ILE A 170 8.94 -0.68 -1.37
N SER A 171 8.09 -0.26 -2.30
CA SER A 171 7.85 1.17 -2.56
C SER A 171 7.04 1.84 -1.44
N ALA A 172 6.07 1.13 -0.85
CA ALA A 172 5.33 1.58 0.33
C ALA A 172 6.27 1.81 1.51
N TYR A 173 7.14 0.83 1.80
CA TYR A 173 8.14 0.97 2.86
C TYR A 173 9.13 2.10 2.57
N ALA A 174 9.58 2.26 1.32
CA ALA A 174 10.43 3.37 0.92
C ALA A 174 9.77 4.72 1.24
N MET A 175 8.49 4.90 0.92
CA MET A 175 7.76 6.14 1.18
C MET A 175 7.61 6.42 2.68
N VAL A 176 7.21 5.42 3.47
CA VAL A 176 7.04 5.55 4.93
C VAL A 176 8.37 5.85 5.62
N LEU A 177 9.44 5.12 5.26
CA LEU A 177 10.77 5.34 5.80
C LEU A 177 11.36 6.68 5.35
N PHE A 178 11.08 7.13 4.13
CA PHE A 178 11.54 8.45 3.69
C PHE A 178 10.80 9.57 4.44
N ALA A 179 9.52 9.39 4.78
CA ALA A 179 8.81 10.31 5.67
C ALA A 179 9.48 10.37 7.07
N PHE A 180 9.86 9.21 7.63
CA PHE A 180 10.67 9.15 8.87
C PHE A 180 11.99 9.91 8.72
N TYR A 181 12.70 9.69 7.61
CA TYR A 181 13.94 10.39 7.31
C TYR A 181 13.74 11.90 7.21
N THR A 182 12.65 12.39 6.60
CA THR A 182 12.39 13.83 6.48
C THR A 182 12.23 14.52 7.84
N ILE A 183 11.45 13.92 8.77
CA ILE A 183 11.29 14.48 10.12
C ILE A 183 12.57 14.35 10.94
N GLY A 184 13.29 13.24 10.83
CA GLY A 184 14.57 13.05 11.49
C GLY A 184 15.64 14.06 11.02
N HIS A 185 15.76 14.27 9.71
CA HIS A 185 16.63 15.31 9.15
C HIS A 185 16.23 16.70 9.67
N ARG A 186 14.92 16.97 9.80
CA ARG A 186 14.44 18.25 10.31
C ARG A 186 14.77 18.49 11.78
N ILE A 187 14.69 17.45 12.62
CA ILE A 187 15.08 17.47 14.03
C ILE A 187 16.60 17.69 14.15
N LEU A 188 17.38 17.00 13.31
CA LEU A 188 18.85 17.03 13.31
C LEU A 188 19.44 18.20 12.50
N LEU A 189 18.62 19.19 12.11
CA LEU A 189 19.03 20.26 11.19
C LEU A 189 20.32 20.97 11.64
N TYR A 190 20.43 21.27 12.94
CA TYR A 190 21.56 21.98 13.56
C TYR A 190 22.61 21.05 14.20
N SER A 191 22.45 19.73 14.07
CA SER A 191 23.46 18.76 14.53
C SER A 191 24.70 18.81 13.62
N ASN A 192 25.81 18.20 14.06
CA ASN A 192 27.00 18.07 13.22
C ASN A 192 26.76 17.10 12.02
N GLN A 193 27.64 17.14 11.02
CA GLN A 193 27.48 16.35 9.80
C GLN A 193 27.59 14.84 10.05
N ILE A 194 28.39 14.41 11.02
CA ILE A 194 28.56 13.00 11.38
C ILE A 194 27.21 12.42 11.81
N VAL A 195 26.50 13.08 12.72
CA VAL A 195 25.19 12.62 13.20
C VAL A 195 24.17 12.51 12.06
N LYS A 196 24.13 13.50 11.15
CA LYS A 196 23.22 13.46 9.98
C LYS A 196 23.55 12.31 9.03
N ASN A 197 24.83 12.11 8.74
CA ASN A 197 25.29 11.02 7.88
C ASN A 197 25.01 9.65 8.52
N THR A 198 25.26 9.49 9.82
CA THR A 198 24.93 8.26 10.55
C THR A 198 23.42 7.97 10.47
N PHE A 199 22.57 8.97 10.69
CA PHE A 199 21.12 8.80 10.57
C PHE A 199 20.68 8.40 9.16
N MET A 200 21.25 9.02 8.12
CA MET A 200 21.02 8.66 6.73
C MET A 200 21.43 7.20 6.45
N VAL A 201 22.63 6.79 6.90
CA VAL A 201 23.13 5.41 6.73
C VAL A 201 22.21 4.41 7.42
N ILE A 202 21.75 4.69 8.66
CA ILE A 202 20.81 3.81 9.37
C ILE A 202 19.51 3.64 8.58
N CYS A 203 18.93 4.73 8.06
CA CYS A 203 17.72 4.64 7.23
C CYS A 203 17.98 3.83 5.95
N SER A 204 19.10 4.07 5.26
CA SER A 204 19.45 3.32 4.05
C SER A 204 19.63 1.82 4.33
N LEU A 205 20.30 1.46 5.43
CA LEU A 205 20.46 0.06 5.84
C LEU A 205 19.13 -0.59 6.21
N ALA A 206 18.23 0.14 6.88
CA ALA A 206 16.88 -0.35 7.18
C ALA A 206 16.06 -0.61 5.90
N PHE A 207 16.18 0.25 4.88
CA PHE A 207 15.56 0.03 3.57
C PHE A 207 16.11 -1.22 2.87
N ILE A 208 17.43 -1.35 2.81
CA ILE A 208 18.11 -2.50 2.19
C ILE A 208 17.70 -3.80 2.91
N TYR A 209 17.73 -3.80 4.24
CA TYR A 209 17.35 -4.96 5.03
C TYR A 209 15.89 -5.38 4.76
N HIS A 210 14.95 -4.45 4.81
CA HIS A 210 13.53 -4.74 4.52
C HIS A 210 13.33 -5.30 3.11
N SER A 211 14.01 -4.71 2.13
CA SER A 211 13.92 -5.14 0.73
C SER A 211 14.50 -6.55 0.54
N LEU A 212 15.66 -6.84 1.12
CA LEU A 212 16.27 -8.17 1.08
C LEU A 212 15.42 -9.20 1.81
N TYR A 213 14.82 -8.83 2.95
CA TYR A 213 13.90 -9.70 3.68
C TYR A 213 12.73 -10.11 2.79
N LEU A 214 11.99 -9.15 2.22
CA LEU A 214 10.84 -9.45 1.35
C LEU A 214 11.23 -10.29 0.12
N LEU A 215 12.40 -10.05 -0.47
CA LEU A 215 12.92 -10.82 -1.59
C LEU A 215 13.21 -12.29 -1.25
N THR A 216 13.53 -12.60 0.02
CA THR A 216 14.02 -13.92 0.45
C THR A 216 12.98 -14.74 1.21
N THR A 217 11.93 -14.11 1.74
CA THR A 217 10.90 -14.77 2.57
C THR A 217 9.55 -14.93 1.89
N GLU A 218 9.51 -14.93 0.55
CA GLU A 218 8.26 -15.05 -0.22
C GLU A 218 7.23 -13.94 0.11
N TYR A 219 7.71 -12.71 0.35
CA TYR A 219 6.87 -11.52 0.49
C TYR A 219 5.88 -11.56 1.68
N ASP A 220 6.35 -11.90 2.89
CA ASP A 220 5.53 -11.93 4.11
C ASP A 220 4.73 -10.62 4.30
N TYR A 221 3.44 -10.68 3.93
CA TYR A 221 2.50 -9.56 4.00
C TYR A 221 2.35 -9.05 5.43
N LYS A 222 2.29 -9.95 6.41
CA LYS A 222 2.11 -9.58 7.81
C LYS A 222 3.32 -8.81 8.33
N TYR A 223 4.52 -9.26 7.98
CA TYR A 223 5.75 -8.52 8.27
C TYR A 223 5.75 -7.14 7.59
N ASN A 224 5.42 -7.06 6.31
CA ASN A 224 5.38 -5.80 5.56
C ASN A 224 4.44 -4.79 6.22
N MET A 225 3.20 -5.21 6.51
CA MET A 225 2.19 -4.36 7.15
C MET A 225 2.61 -3.92 8.54
N THR A 226 3.07 -4.85 9.37
CA THR A 226 3.51 -4.54 10.75
C THR A 226 4.65 -3.52 10.74
N THR A 227 5.63 -3.71 9.86
CA THR A 227 6.80 -2.83 9.78
C THR A 227 6.42 -1.43 9.31
N ASN A 228 5.57 -1.31 8.29
CA ASN A 228 5.06 -0.01 7.81
C ASN A 228 4.25 0.73 8.89
N LEU A 229 3.36 0.03 9.59
CA LEU A 229 2.58 0.61 10.68
C LEU A 229 3.47 1.11 11.83
N LEU A 230 4.49 0.34 12.22
CA LEU A 230 5.43 0.74 13.27
C LEU A 230 6.25 1.96 12.88
N VAL A 231 6.88 1.97 11.70
CA VAL A 231 7.66 3.13 11.23
C VAL A 231 6.75 4.35 11.03
N GLY A 232 5.54 4.15 10.52
CA GLY A 232 4.51 5.19 10.40
C GLY A 232 4.12 5.79 11.75
N ALA A 233 3.88 4.96 12.77
CA ALA A 233 3.54 5.41 14.12
C ALA A 233 4.69 6.18 14.79
N VAL A 234 5.92 5.70 14.66
CA VAL A 234 7.13 6.40 15.14
C VAL A 234 7.28 7.75 14.44
N THR A 235 7.09 7.79 13.11
CA THR A 235 7.15 9.02 12.31
C THR A 235 6.10 10.03 12.74
N GLY A 236 4.84 9.60 12.86
CA GLY A 236 3.74 10.46 13.28
C GLY A 236 3.96 11.01 14.69
N THR A 237 4.44 10.18 15.61
CA THR A 237 4.79 10.61 16.97
C THR A 237 5.90 11.66 16.96
N ALA A 238 6.97 11.44 16.20
CA ALA A 238 8.06 12.41 16.06
C ALA A 238 7.59 13.74 15.47
N MET A 239 6.72 13.69 14.44
CA MET A 239 6.11 14.87 13.84
C MET A 239 5.26 15.67 14.83
N LEU A 240 4.42 14.98 15.63
CA LEU A 240 3.59 15.60 16.66
C LEU A 240 4.44 16.25 17.76
N ILE A 241 5.43 15.52 18.29
CA ILE A 241 6.36 16.06 19.31
C ILE A 241 7.05 17.31 18.77
N TRP A 242 7.62 17.23 17.56
CA TRP A 242 8.30 18.36 16.94
C TRP A 242 7.35 19.57 16.76
N ALA A 243 6.13 19.34 16.29
CA ALA A 243 5.14 20.39 16.07
C ALA A 243 4.73 21.07 17.39
N VAL A 244 4.51 20.30 18.45
CA VAL A 244 4.12 20.81 19.77
C VAL A 244 5.26 21.61 20.41
N LEU A 245 6.49 21.08 20.41
CA LEU A 245 7.65 21.76 21.00
C LEU A 245 7.98 23.08 20.27
N ASN A 246 7.74 23.14 18.96
CA ASN A 246 8.06 24.32 18.15
C ASN A 246 6.86 25.25 17.89
N ARG A 247 5.67 24.96 18.43
CA ARG A 247 4.41 25.67 18.10
C ARG A 247 4.46 27.19 18.22
N ARG A 248 5.24 27.72 19.18
CA ARG A 248 5.37 29.18 19.41
C ARG A 248 6.30 29.86 18.41
N ARG A 249 7.29 29.14 17.88
CA ARG A 249 8.32 29.69 16.96
C ARG A 249 8.01 29.39 15.50
N MET A 250 7.32 28.29 15.24
CA MET A 250 7.12 27.70 13.91
C MET A 250 5.64 27.33 13.73
N GLY A 251 4.81 28.33 13.43
CA GLY A 251 3.36 28.15 13.26
C GLY A 251 2.97 27.20 12.12
N HIS A 252 3.89 26.88 11.20
CA HIS A 252 3.67 25.89 10.14
C HIS A 252 3.66 24.44 10.63
N GLY A 253 4.09 24.16 11.88
CA GLY A 253 3.97 22.83 12.48
C GLY A 253 2.55 22.29 12.57
N LYS A 254 1.52 23.16 12.52
CA LYS A 254 0.11 22.75 12.44
C LYS A 254 -0.21 21.85 11.24
N TYR A 255 0.50 22.01 10.13
CA TYR A 255 0.29 21.17 8.95
C TYR A 255 0.75 19.73 9.18
N LEU A 256 1.81 19.51 10.00
CA LEU A 256 2.18 18.16 10.43
C LEU A 256 1.11 17.54 11.32
N ILE A 257 0.47 18.33 12.20
CA ILE A 257 -0.62 17.84 13.04
C ILE A 257 -1.79 17.37 12.16
N PHE A 258 -2.21 18.18 11.19
CA PHE A 258 -3.28 17.78 10.26
C PHE A 258 -2.90 16.56 9.41
N TYR A 259 -1.65 16.49 8.94
CA TYR A 259 -1.13 15.33 8.23
C TYR A 259 -1.21 14.06 9.08
N VAL A 260 -0.72 14.11 10.33
CA VAL A 260 -0.73 12.93 11.22
C VAL A 260 -2.16 12.52 11.55
N LEU A 261 -3.06 13.46 11.87
CA LEU A 261 -4.48 13.16 12.11
C LEU A 261 -5.13 12.49 10.89
N GLY A 262 -4.92 13.03 9.70
CA GLY A 262 -5.46 12.46 8.46
C GLY A 262 -4.91 11.07 8.17
N MET A 263 -3.60 10.86 8.34
CA MET A 263 -2.98 9.54 8.17
C MET A 263 -3.47 8.52 9.21
N THR A 264 -3.58 8.91 10.48
CA THR A 264 -4.10 8.02 11.53
C THR A 264 -5.54 7.59 11.26
N LEU A 265 -6.41 8.54 10.88
CA LEU A 265 -7.80 8.23 10.53
C LEU A 265 -7.87 7.34 9.29
N ALA A 266 -7.06 7.61 8.26
CA ALA A 266 -6.99 6.76 7.09
C ALA A 266 -6.55 5.33 7.47
N SER A 267 -5.47 5.16 8.26
CA SER A 267 -4.97 3.84 8.68
C SER A 267 -5.99 2.99 9.44
N LEU A 268 -7.07 3.55 9.98
CA LEU A 268 -8.18 2.74 10.53
C LEU A 268 -8.91 1.94 9.45
N LEU A 269 -9.00 2.49 8.22
CA LEU A 269 -9.56 1.80 7.06
C LEU A 269 -8.63 0.70 6.56
N GLU A 270 -7.31 0.88 6.67
CA GLU A 270 -6.33 -0.16 6.32
C GLU A 270 -6.45 -1.41 7.21
N LEU A 271 -6.80 -1.19 8.48
CA LEU A 271 -6.98 -2.26 9.46
C LEU A 271 -8.39 -2.85 9.43
N ALA A 272 -9.33 -2.17 8.79
CA ALA A 272 -10.66 -2.70 8.57
C ALA A 272 -10.60 -3.73 7.43
N ASP A 273 -11.09 -4.95 7.65
CA ASP A 273 -11.18 -5.98 6.61
C ASP A 273 -12.65 -6.32 6.38
N PHE A 274 -13.28 -5.62 5.41
CA PHE A 274 -14.70 -5.80 5.07
C PHE A 274 -14.91 -6.08 3.58
N PRO A 275 -15.97 -6.83 3.21
CA PRO A 275 -16.27 -7.14 1.81
C PRO A 275 -16.53 -5.89 0.95
N PRO A 276 -16.06 -5.85 -0.31
CA PRO A 276 -16.19 -4.68 -1.16
C PRO A 276 -17.65 -4.27 -1.37
N LEU A 277 -17.98 -3.04 -1.00
CA LEU A 277 -19.25 -2.42 -1.33
C LEU A 277 -19.38 -2.31 -2.85
N LEU A 278 -20.53 -2.70 -3.38
CA LEU A 278 -20.80 -2.77 -4.82
C LEU A 278 -19.76 -3.60 -5.59
N TRP A 279 -19.10 -4.56 -4.92
CA TRP A 279 -18.02 -5.39 -5.50
C TRP A 279 -16.84 -4.59 -6.04
N THR A 280 -16.64 -3.37 -5.53
CA THR A 280 -15.66 -2.41 -6.05
C THR A 280 -14.93 -1.65 -4.93
N PHE A 281 -15.63 -1.23 -3.89
CA PHE A 281 -15.08 -0.38 -2.82
C PHE A 281 -14.90 -1.16 -1.52
N ASP A 282 -13.70 -1.67 -1.28
CA ASP A 282 -13.31 -2.28 -0.01
C ASP A 282 -12.66 -1.27 0.95
N ALA A 283 -12.30 -1.74 2.14
CA ALA A 283 -11.64 -0.93 3.14
C ALA A 283 -10.32 -0.33 2.64
N HIS A 284 -9.53 -1.12 1.93
CA HIS A 284 -8.22 -0.72 1.43
C HIS A 284 -8.33 0.36 0.33
N SER A 285 -9.28 0.24 -0.62
CA SER A 285 -9.55 1.31 -1.59
C SER A 285 -9.97 2.62 -0.91
N LEU A 286 -10.76 2.56 0.17
CA LEU A 286 -11.12 3.75 0.94
C LEU A 286 -9.92 4.33 1.71
N TRP A 287 -8.96 3.51 2.14
CA TRP A 287 -7.68 4.00 2.67
C TRP A 287 -6.91 4.81 1.61
N HIS A 288 -6.81 4.31 0.37
CA HIS A 288 -6.21 5.06 -0.75
C HIS A 288 -6.92 6.41 -0.96
N LEU A 289 -8.27 6.42 -0.98
CA LEU A 289 -9.04 7.65 -1.14
C LEU A 289 -8.78 8.65 0.01
N ALA A 290 -8.80 8.16 1.25
CA ALA A 290 -8.65 8.97 2.44
C ALA A 290 -7.23 9.55 2.60
N THR A 291 -6.21 8.91 2.03
CA THR A 291 -4.82 9.39 2.07
C THR A 291 -4.52 10.49 1.06
N ALA A 292 -5.26 10.58 -0.06
CA ALA A 292 -4.98 11.54 -1.13
C ALA A 292 -4.92 13.03 -0.69
N PRO A 293 -5.81 13.52 0.19
CA PRO A 293 -5.72 14.89 0.70
C PRO A 293 -4.48 15.16 1.57
N ASN A 294 -3.87 14.13 2.18
CA ASN A 294 -2.74 14.32 3.10
C ASN A 294 -1.49 14.90 2.42
N ALA A 295 -1.33 14.67 1.11
CA ALA A 295 -0.29 15.31 0.32
C ALA A 295 -0.32 16.83 0.52
N TYR A 296 -1.51 17.46 0.51
CA TYR A 296 -1.63 18.91 0.71
C TYR A 296 -0.93 19.37 1.99
N PHE A 297 -1.21 18.72 3.12
CA PHE A 297 -0.64 19.10 4.41
C PHE A 297 0.88 18.91 4.46
N MET A 298 1.37 17.79 3.92
CA MET A 298 2.81 17.49 3.89
C MET A 298 3.59 18.53 3.06
N TYR A 299 3.13 18.85 1.85
CA TYR A 299 3.81 19.87 1.03
C TYR A 299 3.62 21.29 1.55
N LYS A 300 2.48 21.61 2.18
CA LYS A 300 2.32 22.93 2.83
C LYS A 300 3.28 23.10 4.00
N PHE A 301 3.52 22.04 4.78
CA PHE A 301 4.60 22.04 5.77
C PHE A 301 5.96 22.27 5.11
N ALA A 302 6.30 21.48 4.08
CA ALA A 302 7.58 21.56 3.36
C ALA A 302 7.89 22.98 2.84
N ILE A 303 6.93 23.59 2.14
CA ILE A 303 7.06 24.94 1.55
C ILE A 303 7.35 25.97 2.65
N GLU A 304 6.54 25.99 3.70
CA GLU A 304 6.67 26.99 4.76
C GLU A 304 7.92 26.78 5.62
N ASP A 305 8.33 25.52 5.81
CA ASP A 305 9.57 25.20 6.52
C ASP A 305 10.80 25.61 5.72
N CYS A 306 10.85 25.36 4.40
CA CYS A 306 11.94 25.83 3.53
C CYS A 306 12.04 27.36 3.53
N LYS A 307 10.90 28.09 3.45
CA LYS A 307 10.88 29.56 3.55
C LYS A 307 11.37 30.04 4.92
N HIS A 308 10.97 29.37 6.00
CA HIS A 308 11.44 29.69 7.35
C HIS A 308 12.96 29.51 7.48
N GLN A 309 13.50 28.38 7.02
CA GLN A 309 14.95 28.13 7.03
C GLN A 309 15.71 29.19 6.23
N ARG A 310 15.21 29.57 5.05
CA ARG A 310 15.83 30.65 4.25
C ARG A 310 15.87 31.97 5.01
N ARG A 311 14.77 32.36 5.68
CA ARG A 311 14.72 33.60 6.47
C ARG A 311 15.71 33.59 7.63
N MET A 312 15.96 32.43 8.23
CA MET A 312 16.94 32.30 9.33
C MET A 312 18.38 32.39 8.83
N LEU A 313 18.68 31.97 7.60
CA LEU A 313 20.01 32.08 7.00
C LEU A 313 20.35 33.50 6.52
N LEU A 314 19.34 34.33 6.27
CA LEU A 314 19.50 35.73 5.83
C LEU A 314 19.54 36.73 6.99
N LYS A 315 19.38 36.26 8.23
CA LYS A 315 19.52 37.05 9.45
C LYS A 315 20.88 36.81 10.07
#